data_AF-A0A7Y1ZWW0-F1
#
_entry.id   AF-A0A7Y1ZWW0-F1
#
_cell.length_a   1.000
_cell.length_b   1.000
_cell.length_c   1.000
_cell.angle_alpha   90.00
_cell.angle_beta   90.00
_cell.angle_gamma   90.00
#
_symmetry.space_group_name_H-M   'P 1'
#
loop_
_entity.id
_entity.type
_entity.pdbx_description
1 polymer ?
#
loop_
_entity_poly.entity_id
_entity_poly.type
_entity_poly.pdbx_seq_one_letter_code
_entity_poly.pdbx_strand_id
1 'polypeptide(L)'
;MTALHVRDLVVEYIHDGYAVRPLDGMSFTAEPGELVVLLGPSGSGKTTLLSCLGGILTPTSGSILLGDTEVTALNQNDLSDYRRTRIGFVFQAFNLIPSLSARENVALPLILTGHARNAAFGRADELLDLVGLSERADHKPAKLSGGQQQRVAVARGLGPDPALLLADEPTANLDHIQAEAIIALLKDLRAQGRQIIVSTHDARLVPIADRIVQMVAETSEADAPAHPVRLGPGESLFEQGDHSELVYTITAGEVDIVRVLADGGEETLTRLGPGQYFGELGPLLGFPRSASARAHGDVELMAYNPREFREQVLHEHG
;
A
#
# COMPACT_ATOMS: atom_id res chain seq x y z
N MET A 1 1.01 0.16 26.56
CA MET A 1 1.24 -0.19 25.14
C MET A 1 0.10 0.41 24.34
N THR A 2 0.37 0.85 23.12
CA THR A 2 -0.46 1.84 22.39
C THR A 2 -1.24 1.13 21.28
N ALA A 3 -2.57 1.21 21.28
CA ALA A 3 -3.39 0.66 20.20
C ALA A 3 -3.51 1.69 19.06
N LEU A 4 -3.70 1.22 17.82
CA LEU A 4 -4.00 2.07 16.68
C LEU A 4 -5.45 1.85 16.25
N HIS A 5 -6.21 2.93 16.10
CA HIS A 5 -7.56 2.91 15.53
C HIS A 5 -7.61 3.80 14.29
N VAL A 6 -8.05 3.22 13.18
CA VAL A 6 -8.37 3.92 11.93
C VAL A 6 -9.87 3.79 11.73
N ARG A 7 -10.56 4.92 11.50
CA ARG A 7 -12.01 4.94 11.31
C ARG A 7 -12.39 5.79 10.11
N ASP A 8 -13.16 5.20 9.22
CA ASP A 8 -13.80 5.78 8.04
C ASP A 8 -12.84 6.67 7.25
N LEU A 9 -11.59 6.20 7.11
CA LEU A 9 -10.50 6.96 6.54
C LEU A 9 -10.68 7.08 5.03
N VAL A 10 -10.78 8.32 4.56
CA VAL A 10 -10.89 8.65 3.13
C VAL A 10 -9.70 9.51 2.74
N VAL A 11 -9.07 9.16 1.64
CA VAL A 11 -8.07 10.00 0.97
C VAL A 11 -8.52 10.17 -0.47
N GLU A 12 -8.64 11.41 -0.90
CA GLU A 12 -9.06 11.78 -2.25
C GLU A 12 -8.06 12.78 -2.84
N TYR A 13 -7.65 12.55 -4.08
CA TYR A 13 -6.82 13.47 -4.85
C TYR A 13 -7.46 13.79 -6.18
N ILE A 14 -7.19 15.00 -6.70
CA ILE A 14 -7.54 15.35 -8.07
C ILE A 14 -6.32 15.08 -8.95
N HIS A 15 -6.43 14.15 -9.89
CA HIS A 15 -5.41 13.84 -10.88
C HIS A 15 -6.00 14.00 -12.29
N ASP A 16 -5.39 14.82 -13.13
CA ASP A 16 -5.83 15.13 -14.49
C ASP A 16 -7.32 15.54 -14.62
N GLY A 17 -7.86 16.17 -13.57
CA GLY A 17 -9.26 16.61 -13.52
C GLY A 17 -10.25 15.60 -12.94
N TYR A 18 -9.78 14.45 -12.43
CA TYR A 18 -10.61 13.38 -11.87
C TYR A 18 -10.29 13.13 -10.41
N ALA A 19 -11.31 12.85 -9.60
CA ALA A 19 -11.14 12.44 -8.20
C ALA A 19 -10.72 10.96 -8.14
N VAL A 20 -9.59 10.69 -7.48
CA VAL A 20 -9.08 9.34 -7.22
C VAL A 20 -9.10 9.12 -5.71
N ARG A 21 -9.76 8.06 -5.27
CA ARG A 21 -9.84 7.68 -3.85
C ARG A 21 -9.05 6.41 -3.55
N PRO A 22 -7.74 6.52 -3.29
CA PRO A 22 -6.95 5.35 -2.90
C PRO A 22 -7.38 4.75 -1.55
N LEU A 23 -8.08 5.50 -0.70
CA LEU A 23 -8.72 5.01 0.52
C LEU A 23 -10.14 5.58 0.55
N ASP A 24 -11.14 4.72 0.69
CA ASP A 24 -12.56 5.11 0.71
C ASP A 24 -13.28 4.43 1.87
N GLY A 25 -13.35 5.12 3.02
CA GLY A 25 -14.05 4.64 4.21
C GLY A 25 -13.34 3.51 4.96
N MET A 26 -12.00 3.46 4.91
CA MET A 26 -11.23 2.37 5.52
C MET A 26 -11.26 2.43 7.06
N SER A 27 -11.58 1.29 7.69
CA SER A 27 -11.63 1.14 9.14
C SER A 27 -10.91 -0.13 9.58
N PHE A 28 -9.95 0.00 10.52
CA PHE A 28 -9.35 -1.16 11.20
C PHE A 28 -8.75 -0.76 12.55
N THR A 29 -8.46 -1.76 13.38
CA THR A 29 -7.74 -1.58 14.65
C THR A 29 -6.55 -2.53 14.69
N ALA A 30 -5.43 -2.02 15.18
CA ALA A 30 -4.25 -2.81 15.49
C ALA A 30 -3.99 -2.75 16.99
N GLU A 31 -3.95 -3.92 17.64
CA GLU A 31 -3.67 -4.02 19.06
C GLU A 31 -2.18 -3.75 19.33
N PRO A 32 -1.83 -3.35 20.57
CA PRO A 32 -0.45 -3.05 20.89
C PRO A 32 0.46 -4.28 20.72
N GLY A 33 1.59 -4.08 20.04
CA GLY A 33 2.55 -5.15 19.78
C GLY A 33 2.18 -6.10 18.64
N GLU A 34 1.09 -5.84 17.90
CA GLU A 34 0.75 -6.60 16.70
C GLU A 34 1.69 -6.26 15.52
N LEU A 35 1.99 -7.28 14.72
CA LEU A 35 2.47 -7.12 13.34
C LEU A 35 1.27 -7.19 12.39
N VAL A 36 0.92 -6.06 11.80
CA VAL A 36 -0.14 -5.95 10.80
C VAL A 36 0.47 -5.90 9.41
N VAL A 37 -0.06 -6.72 8.51
CA VAL A 37 0.32 -6.70 7.09
C VAL A 37 -0.80 -6.06 6.27
N LEU A 38 -0.49 -4.96 5.59
CA LEU A 38 -1.32 -4.36 4.55
C LEU A 38 -1.01 -5.07 3.23
N LEU A 39 -1.89 -5.97 2.80
CA LEU A 39 -1.69 -6.83 1.62
C LEU A 39 -2.51 -6.32 0.44
N GLY A 40 -1.88 -6.06 -0.70
CA GLY A 40 -2.59 -5.69 -1.93
C GLY A 40 -1.64 -5.39 -3.10
N PRO A 41 -2.14 -5.27 -4.33
CA PRO A 41 -1.34 -4.98 -5.52
C PRO A 41 -0.76 -3.57 -5.51
N SER A 42 0.21 -3.29 -6.37
CA SER A 42 0.73 -1.93 -6.56
C SER A 42 -0.41 -0.95 -6.88
N GLY A 43 -0.37 0.26 -6.30
CA GLY A 43 -1.40 1.27 -6.50
C GLY A 43 -2.63 1.17 -5.58
N SER A 44 -2.74 0.11 -4.78
CA SER A 44 -3.90 -0.15 -3.89
C SER A 44 -4.02 0.77 -2.65
N GLY A 45 -3.33 1.91 -2.61
CA GLY A 45 -3.37 2.83 -1.47
C GLY A 45 -2.53 2.45 -0.24
N LYS A 46 -1.71 1.38 -0.28
CA LYS A 46 -0.84 0.96 0.84
C LYS A 46 0.07 2.06 1.37
N THR A 47 0.88 2.64 0.48
CA THR A 47 1.79 3.75 0.83
C THR A 47 1.03 4.99 1.26
N THR A 48 -0.16 5.22 0.70
CA THR A 48 -1.06 6.30 1.12
C THR A 48 -1.49 6.11 2.56
N LEU A 49 -1.94 4.90 2.94
CA LEU A 49 -2.31 4.58 4.31
C LEU A 49 -1.13 4.75 5.26
N LEU A 50 0.04 4.19 4.95
CA LEU A 50 1.24 4.39 5.78
C LEU A 50 1.58 5.88 5.95
N SER A 51 1.44 6.68 4.90
CA SER A 51 1.70 8.13 4.95
C SER A 51 0.72 8.86 5.85
N CYS A 52 -0.56 8.46 5.88
CA CYS A 52 -1.55 8.98 6.82
C CYS A 52 -1.25 8.57 8.26
N LEU A 53 -0.96 7.28 8.49
CA LEU A 53 -0.65 6.76 9.82
C LEU A 53 0.56 7.44 10.46
N GLY A 54 1.57 7.73 9.64
CA GLY A 54 2.77 8.42 10.11
C GLY A 54 2.67 9.94 10.04
N GLY A 55 1.50 10.52 9.78
CA GLY A 55 1.29 11.98 9.82
C GLY A 55 2.11 12.76 8.79
N ILE A 56 2.44 12.14 7.65
CA ILE A 56 3.05 12.80 6.48
C ILE A 56 1.94 13.39 5.60
N LEU A 57 0.85 12.65 5.45
CA LEU A 57 -0.29 12.99 4.63
C LEU A 57 -1.52 13.19 5.52
N THR A 58 -2.27 14.25 5.29
CA THR A 58 -3.56 14.48 5.97
C THR A 58 -4.68 13.86 5.14
N PRO A 59 -5.53 12.98 5.72
CA PRO A 59 -6.66 12.41 4.99
C PRO A 59 -7.73 13.47 4.68
N THR A 60 -8.57 13.18 3.69
CA THR A 60 -9.73 14.02 3.33
C THR A 60 -10.80 13.97 4.41
N SER A 61 -11.07 12.77 4.96
CA SER A 61 -11.95 12.58 6.12
C SER A 61 -11.60 11.31 6.90
N GLY A 62 -12.27 11.11 8.04
CA GLY A 62 -12.00 10.01 8.96
C GLY A 62 -11.05 10.40 10.10
N SER A 63 -10.69 9.43 10.94
CA SER A 63 -9.86 9.65 12.13
C SER A 63 -8.78 8.59 12.30
N ILE A 64 -7.65 8.98 12.88
CA ILE A 64 -6.52 8.10 13.20
C ILE A 64 -6.10 8.40 14.64
N LEU A 65 -6.30 7.43 15.52
CA LEU A 65 -5.93 7.52 16.93
C LEU A 65 -4.81 6.52 17.23
N LEU A 66 -3.65 7.01 17.63
CA LEU A 66 -2.54 6.19 18.12
C LEU A 66 -2.42 6.34 19.64
N GLY A 67 -3.06 5.43 20.37
CA GLY A 67 -3.23 5.45 21.82
C GLY A 67 -4.00 6.67 22.29
N ASP A 68 -3.27 7.63 22.84
CA ASP A 68 -3.80 8.90 23.35
C ASP A 68 -3.71 10.05 22.33
N THR A 69 -3.10 9.81 21.16
CA THR A 69 -2.84 10.84 20.16
C THR A 69 -3.83 10.76 19.00
N GLU A 70 -4.76 11.71 18.91
CA GLU A 70 -5.62 11.89 17.73
C GLU A 70 -4.81 12.58 16.62
N VAL A 71 -4.21 11.76 15.74
CA VAL A 71 -3.25 12.20 14.71
C VAL A 71 -3.91 13.16 13.72
N THR A 72 -5.17 12.93 13.36
CA THR A 72 -5.90 13.77 12.41
C THR A 72 -6.26 15.16 12.94
N ALA A 73 -6.20 15.36 14.26
CA ALA A 73 -6.44 16.65 14.90
C ALA A 73 -5.16 17.47 15.13
N LEU A 74 -3.98 16.92 14.83
CA LEU A 74 -2.70 17.58 15.06
C LEU A 74 -2.44 18.69 14.02
N ASN A 75 -1.87 19.80 14.47
CA ASN A 75 -1.34 20.83 13.56
C ASN A 75 0.06 20.43 13.03
N GLN A 76 0.64 21.24 12.14
CA GLN A 76 1.93 20.94 11.50
C GLN A 76 3.12 20.80 12.46
N ASN A 77 3.14 21.57 13.55
CA ASN A 77 4.19 21.46 14.56
C ASN A 77 4.03 20.16 15.34
N ASP A 78 2.80 19.86 15.79
CA ASP A 78 2.51 18.64 16.55
C ASP A 78 2.70 17.38 15.70
N LEU A 79 2.39 17.42 14.40
CA LEU A 79 2.68 16.34 13.46
C LEU A 79 4.20 16.11 13.32
N SER A 80 5.00 17.17 13.40
CA SER A 80 6.46 17.04 13.37
C SER A 80 6.99 16.35 14.62
N ASP A 81 6.44 16.66 15.79
CA ASP A 81 6.82 16.00 17.03
C ASP A 81 6.30 14.57 17.13
N TYR A 82 5.08 14.32 16.63
CA TYR A 82 4.53 12.98 16.45
C TYR A 82 5.46 12.10 15.61
N ARG A 83 5.90 12.58 14.43
CA ARG A 83 6.84 11.85 13.57
C ARG A 83 8.19 11.60 14.23
N ARG A 84 8.67 12.54 15.06
CA ARG A 84 9.97 12.41 15.74
C ARG A 84 9.95 11.43 16.91
N THR A 85 8.82 11.29 17.60
CA THR A 85 8.76 10.64 18.92
C THR A 85 7.90 9.38 18.94
N ARG A 86 6.89 9.27 18.07
CA ARG A 86 5.95 8.15 18.08
C ARG A 86 6.13 7.20 16.90
N ILE A 87 6.74 7.65 15.80
CA ILE A 87 6.78 6.90 14.53
C ILE A 87 8.20 6.58 14.09
N GLY A 88 8.43 5.31 13.75
CA GLY A 88 9.61 4.87 13.01
C GLY A 88 9.23 4.57 11.57
N PHE A 89 10.06 4.98 10.62
CA PHE A 89 9.83 4.71 9.20
C PHE A 89 10.95 3.86 8.59
N VAL A 90 10.53 2.85 7.83
CA VAL A 90 11.38 2.02 6.99
C VAL A 90 10.86 2.11 5.57
N PHE A 91 11.68 2.60 4.65
CA PHE A 91 11.29 2.83 3.25
C PHE A 91 11.81 1.71 2.34
N GLN A 92 11.07 1.42 1.27
CA GLN A 92 11.42 0.44 0.24
C GLN A 92 12.83 0.63 -0.35
N ALA A 93 13.22 1.88 -0.60
CA ALA A 93 14.51 2.22 -1.21
C ALA A 93 15.64 2.43 -0.19
N PHE A 94 15.47 1.97 1.06
CA PHE A 94 16.35 2.19 2.23
C PHE A 94 16.46 3.66 2.67
N ASN A 95 16.52 4.61 1.72
CA ASN A 95 16.73 6.04 1.89
C ASN A 95 17.91 6.36 2.83
N LEU A 96 19.00 5.58 2.75
CA LEU A 96 20.23 5.84 3.51
C LEU A 96 21.01 6.98 2.87
N ILE A 97 21.66 7.81 3.69
CA ILE A 97 22.52 8.88 3.22
C ILE A 97 23.86 8.27 2.79
N PRO A 98 24.24 8.34 1.50
CA PRO A 98 25.39 7.58 0.97
C PRO A 98 26.75 7.98 1.55
N SER A 99 26.88 9.22 2.00
CA SER A 99 28.11 9.77 2.56
C SER A 99 28.39 9.30 3.99
N LEU A 100 27.35 8.86 4.71
CA LEU A 100 27.38 8.46 6.11
C LEU A 100 27.58 6.94 6.26
N SER A 101 28.22 6.51 7.35
CA SER A 101 28.28 5.10 7.73
C SER A 101 26.91 4.56 8.18
N ALA A 102 26.79 3.24 8.37
CA ALA A 102 25.60 2.63 8.95
C ALA A 102 25.27 3.23 10.32
N ARG A 103 26.28 3.36 11.19
CA ARG A 103 26.14 3.97 12.52
C ARG A 103 25.71 5.43 12.45
N GLU A 104 26.30 6.20 11.54
CA GLU A 104 25.93 7.61 11.35
C GLU A 104 24.50 7.74 10.81
N ASN A 105 24.07 6.86 9.90
CA ASN A 105 22.69 6.83 9.42
C ASN A 105 21.67 6.54 10.53
N VAL A 106 21.99 5.61 11.44
CA VAL A 106 21.14 5.26 12.58
C VAL A 106 21.15 6.36 13.65
N ALA A 107 22.30 6.98 13.90
CA ALA A 107 22.46 8.03 14.91
C ALA A 107 21.86 9.38 14.47
N LEU A 108 21.80 9.66 13.16
CA LEU A 108 21.43 10.99 12.66
C LEU A 108 20.06 11.48 13.15
N PRO A 109 18.95 10.70 13.10
CA PRO A 109 17.67 11.15 13.62
C PRO A 109 17.72 11.55 15.09
N LEU A 110 18.47 10.80 15.91
CA LEU A 110 18.63 11.08 17.35
C LEU A 110 19.38 12.41 17.59
N ILE A 111 20.42 12.67 16.80
CA ILE A 111 21.18 13.92 16.87
C ILE A 111 20.28 15.10 16.47
N LEU A 112 19.47 14.94 15.42
CA LEU A 112 18.55 15.98 14.95
C LEU A 112 17.40 16.25 15.95
N THR A 113 17.08 15.30 16.82
CA THR A 113 16.11 15.47 17.92
C THR A 113 16.76 15.91 19.24
N GLY A 114 18.04 16.29 19.22
CA GLY A 114 18.72 16.94 20.34
C GLY A 114 19.53 16.00 21.25
N HIS A 115 19.68 14.72 20.91
CA HIS A 115 20.55 13.83 21.67
C HIS A 115 22.03 14.23 21.53
N ALA A 116 22.77 14.17 22.63
CA ALA A 116 24.21 14.34 22.60
C ALA A 116 24.83 13.29 21.67
N ARG A 117 25.80 13.69 20.84
CA ARG A 117 26.42 12.84 19.83
C ARG A 117 26.86 11.49 20.40
N ASN A 118 27.58 11.47 21.51
CA ASN A 118 28.06 10.20 22.10
C ASN A 118 26.91 9.26 22.50
N ALA A 119 25.79 9.80 23.03
CA ALA A 119 24.62 9.01 23.38
C ALA A 119 23.92 8.46 22.13
N ALA A 120 23.78 9.28 21.08
CA ALA A 120 23.21 8.85 19.80
C ALA A 120 24.03 7.74 19.13
N PHE A 121 25.36 7.83 19.18
CA PHE A 121 26.25 6.79 18.66
C PHE A 121 26.16 5.50 19.49
N GLY A 122 26.14 5.58 20.82
CA GLY A 122 25.95 4.41 21.67
C GLY A 122 24.63 3.69 21.39
N ARG A 123 23.53 4.45 21.26
CA ARG A 123 22.23 3.90 20.87
C ARG A 123 22.24 3.30 19.46
N ALA A 124 22.95 3.91 18.53
CA ALA A 124 23.10 3.37 17.18
C ALA A 124 23.85 2.04 17.17
N ASP A 125 24.88 1.89 18.01
CA ASP A 125 25.64 0.64 18.15
C ASP A 125 24.76 -0.48 18.72
N GLU A 126 23.95 -0.20 19.75
CA GLU A 126 22.95 -1.16 20.29
C GLU A 126 21.95 -1.63 19.22
N LEU A 127 21.45 -0.69 18.41
CA LEU A 127 20.45 -1.00 17.38
C LEU A 127 21.07 -1.74 16.19
N LEU A 128 22.32 -1.45 15.85
CA LEU A 128 23.06 -2.21 14.84
C LEU A 128 23.34 -3.63 15.32
N ASP A 129 23.61 -3.82 16.62
CA ASP A 129 23.76 -5.15 17.21
C ASP A 129 22.45 -5.95 17.19
N LEU A 130 21.33 -5.30 17.55
CA LEU A 130 20.00 -5.88 17.47
C LEU A 130 19.66 -6.43 16.06
N VAL A 131 20.11 -5.73 15.00
CA VAL A 131 19.90 -6.17 13.61
C VAL A 131 21.07 -6.99 13.06
N GLY A 132 22.05 -7.39 13.88
CA GLY A 132 23.18 -8.24 13.49
C GLY A 132 24.16 -7.56 12.52
N LEU A 133 24.49 -6.30 12.76
CA LEU A 133 25.36 -5.43 11.94
C LEU A 133 26.47 -4.71 12.72
N SER A 134 26.82 -5.15 13.93
CA SER A 134 27.88 -4.55 14.76
C SER A 134 29.21 -4.41 14.01
N GLU A 135 29.66 -5.48 13.33
CA GLU A 135 30.88 -5.51 12.51
C GLU A 135 30.81 -4.64 11.24
N ARG A 136 29.62 -4.09 10.93
CA ARG A 136 29.35 -3.26 9.75
C ARG A 136 29.06 -1.81 10.11
N ALA A 137 29.16 -1.42 11.37
CA ALA A 137 28.81 -0.08 11.86
C ALA A 137 29.49 1.07 11.08
N ASP A 138 30.76 0.90 10.70
CA ASP A 138 31.54 1.92 9.98
C ASP A 138 31.45 1.82 8.45
N HIS A 139 30.71 0.85 7.91
CA HIS A 139 30.54 0.71 6.47
C HIS A 139 29.53 1.72 5.94
N LYS A 140 29.86 2.34 4.80
CA LYS A 140 28.93 3.19 4.03
C LYS A 140 27.96 2.34 3.21
N PRO A 141 26.77 2.85 2.82
CA PRO A 141 25.76 2.09 2.07
C PRO A 141 26.31 1.35 0.84
N ALA A 142 27.22 1.97 0.07
CA ALA A 142 27.86 1.35 -1.10
C ALA A 142 28.71 0.10 -0.80
N LYS A 143 28.97 -0.21 0.48
CA LYS A 143 29.71 -1.39 0.94
C LYS A 143 28.81 -2.42 1.65
N LEU A 144 27.50 -2.21 1.63
CA LEU A 144 26.49 -3.07 2.26
C LEU A 144 25.63 -3.74 1.18
N SER A 145 25.27 -5.01 1.36
CA SER A 145 24.25 -5.65 0.53
C SER A 145 22.86 -5.03 0.73
N GLY A 146 21.91 -5.25 -0.18
CA GLY A 146 20.55 -4.73 -0.06
C GLY A 146 19.90 -5.07 1.28
N GLY A 147 19.94 -6.35 1.68
CA GLY A 147 19.42 -6.80 2.98
C GLY A 147 20.17 -6.21 4.18
N GLN A 148 21.46 -5.89 4.06
CA GLN A 148 22.19 -5.16 5.10
C GLN A 148 21.73 -3.69 5.16
N GLN A 149 21.56 -3.02 4.02
CA GLN A 149 21.04 -1.65 3.97
C GLN A 149 19.62 -1.55 4.55
N GLN A 150 18.76 -2.53 4.23
CA GLN A 150 17.41 -2.62 4.81
C GLN A 150 17.46 -2.77 6.33
N ARG A 151 18.34 -3.63 6.86
CA ARG A 151 18.52 -3.77 8.32
C ARG A 151 19.03 -2.48 8.98
N VAL A 152 19.91 -1.72 8.31
CA VAL A 152 20.30 -0.37 8.77
C VAL A 152 19.08 0.57 8.76
N ALA A 153 18.22 0.51 7.74
CA ALA A 153 17.01 1.32 7.68
C ALA A 153 16.02 0.97 8.81
N VAL A 154 15.87 -0.32 9.14
CA VAL A 154 15.09 -0.79 10.30
C VAL A 154 15.68 -0.27 11.61
N ALA A 155 17.00 -0.45 11.82
CA ALA A 155 17.70 0.08 13.00
C ALA A 155 17.51 1.60 13.15
N ARG A 156 17.60 2.36 12.05
CA ARG A 156 17.34 3.81 12.05
C ARG A 156 15.90 4.13 12.45
N GLY A 157 14.92 3.39 11.94
CA GLY A 157 13.51 3.57 12.30
C GLY A 157 13.23 3.29 13.78
N LEU A 158 13.98 2.36 14.39
CA LEU A 158 13.89 2.04 15.82
C LEU A 158 14.64 3.02 16.73
N GLY A 159 15.48 3.90 16.17
CA GLY A 159 16.27 4.90 16.89
C GLY A 159 15.49 5.60 18.00
N PRO A 160 14.40 6.31 17.65
CA PRO A 160 13.58 7.07 18.60
C PRO A 160 12.76 6.25 19.60
N ASP A 161 12.87 4.92 19.58
CA ASP A 161 12.01 4.00 20.36
C ASP A 161 10.51 4.22 20.05
N PRO A 162 10.09 4.15 18.76
CA PRO A 162 8.77 4.57 18.36
C PRO A 162 7.67 3.65 18.94
N ALA A 163 6.49 4.24 19.15
CA ALA A 163 5.28 3.50 19.49
C ALA A 163 4.82 2.61 18.32
N LEU A 164 5.06 3.04 17.08
CA LEU A 164 4.65 2.34 15.86
C LEU A 164 5.76 2.39 14.80
N LEU A 165 6.18 1.23 14.31
CA LEU A 165 7.10 1.10 13.19
C LEU A 165 6.31 0.88 11.89
N LEU A 166 6.42 1.81 10.95
CA LEU A 166 5.82 1.72 9.62
C LEU A 166 6.88 1.27 8.62
N ALA A 167 6.63 0.19 7.90
CA ALA A 167 7.55 -0.37 6.92
C ALA A 167 6.88 -0.50 5.56
N ASP A 168 7.38 0.26 4.58
CA ASP A 168 6.90 0.21 3.20
C ASP A 168 7.72 -0.75 2.35
N GLU A 169 7.12 -1.87 1.94
CA GLU A 169 7.71 -2.90 1.10
C GLU A 169 9.12 -3.33 1.56
N PRO A 170 9.29 -3.76 2.84
CA PRO A 170 10.60 -3.93 3.43
C PRO A 170 11.42 -5.09 2.85
N THR A 171 10.79 -5.98 2.07
CA THR A 171 11.45 -7.10 1.39
C THR A 171 11.60 -6.87 -0.11
N ALA A 172 11.10 -5.75 -0.65
CA ALA A 172 11.21 -5.47 -2.07
C ALA A 172 12.66 -5.19 -2.48
N ASN A 173 13.01 -5.55 -3.71
CA ASN A 173 14.37 -5.45 -4.27
C ASN A 173 15.42 -6.33 -3.55
N LEU A 174 15.00 -7.25 -2.68
CA LEU A 174 15.89 -8.19 -2.00
C LEU A 174 15.81 -9.57 -2.65
N ASP A 175 16.95 -10.28 -2.70
CA ASP A 175 16.94 -11.70 -3.03
C ASP A 175 16.22 -12.52 -1.93
N HIS A 176 15.93 -13.78 -2.23
CA HIS A 176 15.19 -14.66 -1.32
C HIS A 176 15.84 -14.76 0.08
N ILE A 177 17.16 -14.92 0.15
CA ILE A 177 17.88 -15.11 1.41
C ILE A 177 17.87 -13.82 2.23
N GLN A 178 18.06 -12.68 1.57
CA GLN A 178 18.02 -11.37 2.20
C GLN A 178 16.63 -11.04 2.73
N ALA A 179 15.57 -11.35 1.98
CA ALA A 179 14.19 -11.15 2.41
C ALA A 179 13.84 -12.00 3.65
N GLU A 180 14.23 -13.28 3.69
CA GLU A 180 14.04 -14.15 4.87
C GLU A 180 14.68 -13.56 6.13
N ALA A 181 15.88 -12.97 6.02
CA ALA A 181 16.52 -12.31 7.14
C ALA A 181 15.74 -11.08 7.65
N ILE A 182 15.06 -10.34 6.77
CA ILE A 182 14.19 -9.23 7.15
C ILE A 182 12.91 -9.73 7.81
N ILE A 183 12.30 -10.78 7.27
CA ILE A 183 11.09 -11.40 7.83
C ILE A 183 11.38 -11.93 9.25
N ALA A 184 12.51 -12.61 9.44
CA ALA A 184 12.96 -13.06 10.76
C ALA A 184 13.15 -11.89 11.73
N LEU A 185 13.81 -10.81 11.29
CA LEU A 185 13.98 -9.60 12.10
C LEU A 185 12.64 -8.99 12.52
N LEU A 186 11.69 -8.84 11.60
CA LEU A 186 10.36 -8.29 11.90
C LEU A 186 9.60 -9.17 12.91
N LYS A 187 9.71 -10.49 12.77
CA LYS A 187 9.15 -11.46 13.72
C LYS A 187 9.76 -11.29 15.12
N ASP A 188 11.08 -11.13 15.21
CA ASP A 188 11.78 -10.94 16.49
C ASP A 188 11.41 -9.60 17.15
N LEU A 189 11.29 -8.52 16.37
CA LEU A 189 10.84 -7.22 16.88
C LEU A 189 9.40 -7.30 17.41
N ARG A 190 8.50 -7.98 16.69
CA ARG A 190 7.14 -8.27 17.16
C ARG A 190 7.15 -9.09 18.44
N ALA A 191 8.00 -10.11 18.55
CA ALA A 191 8.14 -10.91 19.77
C ALA A 191 8.61 -10.09 20.98
N GLN A 192 9.35 -8.99 20.75
CA GLN A 192 9.74 -8.01 21.76
C GLN A 192 8.64 -6.99 22.10
N GLY A 193 7.43 -7.14 21.54
CA GLY A 193 6.28 -6.27 21.80
C GLY A 193 6.26 -4.99 20.96
N ARG A 194 7.06 -4.90 19.90
CA ARG A 194 7.01 -3.77 18.96
C ARG A 194 5.74 -3.87 18.11
N GLN A 195 5.00 -2.77 18.01
CA GLN A 195 3.89 -2.66 17.07
C GLN A 195 4.44 -2.27 15.70
N ILE A 196 4.06 -3.04 14.67
CA ILE A 196 4.62 -2.91 13.32
C ILE A 196 3.48 -2.97 12.31
N ILE A 197 3.48 -2.05 11.34
CA ILE A 197 2.61 -2.13 10.17
C ILE A 197 3.49 -2.20 8.95
N VAL A 198 3.31 -3.27 8.17
CA VAL A 198 4.06 -3.54 6.95
C VAL A 198 3.12 -3.45 5.77
N SER A 199 3.38 -2.58 4.79
CA SER A 199 2.78 -2.74 3.47
C SER A 199 3.62 -3.68 2.64
N THR A 200 2.96 -4.65 2.01
CA THR A 200 3.64 -5.49 1.03
C THR A 200 2.70 -6.16 0.03
N HIS A 201 3.27 -6.68 -1.04
CA HIS A 201 2.68 -7.72 -1.89
C HIS A 201 3.34 -9.10 -1.69
N ASP A 202 4.33 -9.20 -0.78
CA ASP A 202 5.08 -10.42 -0.50
C ASP A 202 4.32 -11.33 0.46
N ALA A 203 3.72 -12.40 -0.08
CA ALA A 203 2.96 -13.38 0.69
C ALA A 203 3.79 -14.10 1.77
N ARG A 204 5.13 -14.04 1.75
CA ARG A 204 5.98 -14.64 2.79
C ARG A 204 5.84 -13.96 4.15
N LEU A 205 5.33 -12.73 4.20
CA LEU A 205 5.05 -12.01 5.46
C LEU A 205 3.73 -12.44 6.11
N VAL A 206 2.81 -13.07 5.36
CA VAL A 206 1.50 -13.51 5.86
C VAL A 206 1.59 -14.45 7.07
N PRO A 207 2.45 -15.48 7.10
CA PRO A 207 2.50 -16.42 8.22
C PRO A 207 2.99 -15.83 9.55
N ILE A 208 3.64 -14.66 9.52
CA ILE A 208 4.12 -13.98 10.74
C ILE A 208 3.22 -12.83 11.18
N ALA A 209 2.18 -12.52 10.42
CA ALA A 209 1.23 -11.46 10.72
C ALA A 209 0.26 -11.87 11.82
N ASP A 210 0.03 -10.98 12.78
CA ASP A 210 -1.06 -11.10 13.74
C ASP A 210 -2.39 -10.70 13.09
N ARG A 211 -2.32 -9.78 12.13
CA ARG A 211 -3.48 -9.29 11.37
C ARG A 211 -3.10 -9.01 9.92
N ILE A 212 -4.02 -9.31 9.01
CA ILE A 212 -3.94 -8.94 7.61
C ILE A 212 -5.05 -7.93 7.33
N VAL A 213 -4.69 -6.81 6.71
CA VAL A 213 -5.62 -5.83 6.17
C VAL A 213 -5.50 -5.90 4.65
N GLN A 214 -6.55 -6.39 4.00
CA GLN A 214 -6.57 -6.47 2.55
C GLN A 214 -6.86 -5.07 1.98
N MET A 215 -6.00 -4.60 1.09
CA MET A 215 -6.06 -3.27 0.49
C MET A 215 -6.71 -3.31 -0.89
N VAL A 216 -7.47 -4.36 -1.18
CA VAL A 216 -8.31 -4.50 -2.37
C VAL A 216 -9.75 -4.44 -1.88
N ALA A 217 -10.64 -3.83 -2.65
CA ALA A 217 -12.06 -3.96 -2.38
C ALA A 217 -12.39 -5.46 -2.45
N GLU A 218 -12.86 -6.07 -1.37
CA GLU A 218 -13.52 -7.37 -1.44
C GLU A 218 -14.77 -7.19 -2.32
N THR A 219 -14.61 -7.33 -3.63
CA THR A 219 -15.75 -7.56 -4.50
C THR A 219 -15.97 -9.06 -4.55
N SER A 220 -17.14 -9.48 -4.09
CA SER A 220 -17.63 -10.87 -4.16
C SER A 220 -17.61 -11.46 -5.58
N GLU A 221 -17.27 -10.66 -6.60
CA GLU A 221 -17.21 -11.02 -8.01
C GLU A 221 -15.89 -11.69 -8.43
N ALA A 222 -14.81 -11.50 -7.67
CA ALA A 222 -13.47 -12.01 -7.99
C ALA A 222 -13.41 -13.53 -8.26
N ASP A 223 -14.23 -14.29 -7.51
CA ASP A 223 -14.32 -15.75 -7.58
C ASP A 223 -15.64 -16.22 -8.24
N ALA A 224 -16.44 -15.31 -8.79
CA ALA A 224 -17.67 -15.70 -9.48
C ALA A 224 -17.32 -16.43 -10.79
N PRO A 225 -17.96 -17.58 -11.08
CA PRO A 225 -17.77 -18.28 -12.35
C PRO A 225 -18.28 -17.42 -13.51
N ALA A 226 -17.71 -17.64 -14.70
CA ALA A 226 -18.13 -16.92 -15.90
C ALA A 226 -19.65 -17.04 -16.13
N HIS A 227 -20.30 -15.90 -16.33
CA HIS A 227 -21.76 -15.83 -16.43
C HIS A 227 -22.20 -14.77 -17.45
N PRO A 228 -23.37 -14.97 -18.08
CA PRO A 228 -23.90 -14.01 -19.04
C PRO A 228 -24.46 -12.77 -18.32
N VAL A 229 -24.23 -11.61 -18.93
CA VAL A 229 -24.79 -10.32 -18.52
C VAL A 229 -25.59 -9.74 -19.68
N ARG A 230 -26.77 -9.19 -19.40
CA ARG A 230 -27.64 -8.53 -20.38
C ARG A 230 -27.90 -7.10 -19.94
N LEU A 231 -27.78 -6.19 -20.89
CA LEU A 231 -28.05 -4.77 -20.66
C LEU A 231 -29.06 -4.28 -21.70
N GLY A 232 -30.01 -3.48 -21.24
CA GLY A 232 -30.92 -2.71 -22.09
C GLY A 232 -30.29 -1.40 -22.58
N PRO A 233 -30.92 -0.72 -23.55
CA PRO A 233 -30.39 0.52 -24.12
C PRO A 233 -30.15 1.60 -23.06
N GLY A 234 -28.93 2.10 -22.98
CA GLY A 234 -28.53 3.15 -22.05
C GLY A 234 -28.20 2.68 -20.63
N GLU A 235 -28.31 1.38 -20.32
CA GLU A 235 -27.88 0.85 -19.03
C GLU A 235 -26.36 0.84 -18.92
N SER A 236 -25.85 1.29 -17.76
CA SER A 236 -24.43 1.25 -17.44
C SER A 236 -24.07 -0.11 -16.83
N LEU A 237 -23.01 -0.72 -17.34
CA LEU A 237 -22.42 -1.94 -16.79
C LEU A 237 -21.55 -1.63 -15.55
N PHE A 238 -20.77 -0.57 -15.65
CA PHE A 238 -19.99 0.01 -14.56
C PHE A 238 -19.72 1.47 -14.88
N GLU A 239 -19.47 2.26 -13.84
CA GLU A 239 -19.12 3.66 -13.93
C GLU A 239 -17.60 3.87 -13.79
N GLN A 240 -17.13 4.99 -14.33
CA GLN A 240 -15.76 5.43 -14.14
C GLN A 240 -15.46 5.60 -12.64
N GLY A 241 -14.38 4.98 -12.17
CA GLY A 241 -14.00 4.95 -10.76
C GLY A 241 -14.41 3.66 -10.04
N ASP A 242 -15.30 2.85 -10.61
CA ASP A 242 -15.71 1.59 -9.99
C ASP A 242 -14.53 0.62 -9.83
N HIS A 243 -14.63 -0.23 -8.82
CA HIS A 243 -13.70 -1.33 -8.57
C HIS A 243 -14.44 -2.64 -8.87
N SER A 244 -14.46 -3.08 -10.13
CA SER A 244 -14.98 -4.40 -10.51
C SER A 244 -13.84 -5.28 -11.01
N GLU A 245 -13.84 -6.53 -10.57
CA GLU A 245 -12.81 -7.53 -10.87
C GLU A 245 -13.14 -8.42 -12.08
N LEU A 246 -14.18 -8.08 -12.85
CA LEU A 246 -14.59 -8.84 -14.03
C LEU A 246 -14.07 -8.21 -15.33
N VAL A 247 -13.75 -9.07 -16.29
CA VAL A 247 -13.47 -8.72 -17.69
C VAL A 247 -14.68 -9.13 -18.52
N TYR A 248 -15.10 -8.28 -19.45
CA TYR A 248 -16.32 -8.51 -20.22
C TYR A 248 -15.99 -8.72 -21.69
N THR A 249 -16.56 -9.75 -22.28
CA THR A 249 -16.53 -9.99 -23.74
C THR A 249 -17.92 -9.80 -24.31
N ILE A 250 -18.03 -9.06 -25.41
CA ILE A 250 -19.30 -8.77 -26.07
C ILE A 250 -19.67 -9.96 -26.97
N THR A 251 -20.81 -10.59 -26.71
CA THR A 251 -21.33 -11.68 -27.55
C THR A 251 -22.33 -11.17 -28.58
N ALA A 252 -23.11 -10.13 -28.25
CA ALA A 252 -24.03 -9.46 -29.17
C ALA A 252 -24.27 -7.99 -28.77
N GLY A 253 -24.55 -7.12 -29.74
CA GLY A 253 -24.78 -5.68 -29.52
C GLY A 253 -23.50 -4.85 -29.49
N GLU A 254 -23.63 -3.58 -29.08
CA GLU A 254 -22.52 -2.62 -29.01
C GLU A 254 -22.49 -1.91 -27.65
N VAL A 255 -21.27 -1.72 -27.11
CA VAL A 255 -21.02 -0.99 -25.86
C VAL A 255 -20.24 0.27 -26.17
N ASP A 256 -20.72 1.41 -25.68
CA ASP A 256 -20.01 2.69 -25.69
C ASP A 256 -19.12 2.79 -24.43
N ILE A 257 -17.83 3.03 -24.63
CA ILE A 257 -16.90 3.34 -23.55
C ILE A 257 -16.83 4.86 -23.43
N VAL A 258 -17.31 5.38 -22.30
CA VAL A 258 -17.58 6.80 -22.10
C VAL A 258 -16.75 7.34 -20.94
N ARG A 259 -16.14 8.50 -21.13
CA ARG A 259 -15.39 9.22 -20.10
C ARG A 259 -16.18 10.43 -19.63
N VAL A 260 -16.29 10.63 -18.32
CA VAL A 260 -17.01 11.78 -17.74
C VAL A 260 -16.03 12.92 -17.52
N LEU A 261 -16.16 14.02 -18.27
CA LEU A 261 -15.30 15.20 -18.17
C LEU A 261 -15.59 16.00 -16.89
N ALA A 262 -14.63 16.84 -16.49
CA ALA A 262 -14.68 17.62 -15.25
C ALA A 262 -15.81 18.66 -15.18
N ASP A 263 -16.37 19.05 -16.32
CA ASP A 263 -17.54 19.93 -16.43
C ASP A 263 -18.88 19.17 -16.35
N GLY A 264 -18.83 17.84 -16.14
CA GLY A 264 -19.98 16.95 -16.17
C GLY A 264 -20.41 16.52 -17.58
N GLY A 265 -19.65 16.89 -18.62
CA GLY A 265 -19.85 16.38 -19.97
C GLY A 265 -19.43 14.92 -20.13
N GLU A 266 -19.94 14.23 -21.15
CA GLU A 266 -19.54 12.86 -21.49
C GLU A 266 -18.83 12.85 -22.86
N GLU A 267 -17.70 12.14 -22.95
CA GLU A 267 -16.95 11.90 -24.18
C GLU A 267 -16.92 10.40 -24.49
N THR A 268 -17.44 9.98 -25.64
CA THR A 268 -17.32 8.58 -26.10
C THR A 268 -15.91 8.34 -26.63
N LEU A 269 -15.12 7.54 -25.90
CA LEU A 269 -13.74 7.19 -26.26
C LEU A 269 -13.71 6.20 -27.42
N THR A 270 -14.55 5.17 -27.34
CA THR A 270 -14.64 4.12 -28.35
C THR A 270 -15.97 3.40 -28.26
N ARG A 271 -16.31 2.68 -29.32
CA ARG A 271 -17.45 1.76 -29.37
C ARG A 271 -16.93 0.37 -29.69
N LEU A 272 -17.38 -0.60 -28.90
CA LEU A 272 -16.96 -1.99 -28.99
C LEU A 272 -18.15 -2.85 -29.42
N GLY A 273 -17.90 -3.80 -30.31
CA GLY A 273 -18.88 -4.74 -30.84
C GLY A 273 -18.54 -6.21 -30.56
N PRO A 274 -19.28 -7.15 -31.15
CA PRO A 274 -19.15 -8.58 -30.85
C PRO A 274 -17.73 -9.12 -31.11
N GLY A 275 -17.25 -9.96 -30.18
CA GLY A 275 -15.90 -10.55 -30.20
C GLY A 275 -14.81 -9.65 -29.60
N GLN A 276 -15.13 -8.41 -29.24
CA GLN A 276 -14.23 -7.53 -28.49
C GLN A 276 -14.46 -7.67 -26.98
N TYR A 277 -13.42 -7.43 -26.20
CA TYR A 277 -13.47 -7.42 -24.74
C TYR A 277 -13.01 -6.08 -24.19
N PHE A 278 -13.36 -5.81 -22.93
CA PHE A 278 -12.97 -4.59 -22.22
C PHE A 278 -13.03 -4.79 -20.70
N GLY A 279 -12.49 -3.82 -19.97
CA GLY A 279 -12.46 -3.86 -18.51
C GLY A 279 -11.37 -4.79 -17.98
N GLU A 280 -10.35 -5.07 -18.75
CA GLU A 280 -9.23 -5.94 -18.38
C GLU A 280 -8.22 -5.25 -17.47
N LEU A 281 -8.03 -3.94 -17.61
CA LEU A 281 -7.00 -3.20 -16.88
C LEU A 281 -7.24 -3.16 -15.38
N GLY A 282 -8.50 -3.01 -14.95
CA GLY A 282 -8.82 -2.93 -13.52
C GLY A 282 -8.51 -4.23 -12.78
N PRO A 283 -9.09 -5.37 -13.20
CA PRO A 283 -8.83 -6.67 -12.58
C PRO A 283 -7.40 -7.20 -12.76
N LEU A 284 -6.74 -6.92 -13.90
CA LEU A 284 -5.39 -7.44 -14.16
C LEU A 284 -4.28 -6.60 -13.52
N LEU A 285 -4.50 -5.29 -13.34
CA LEU A 285 -3.47 -4.36 -12.84
C LEU A 285 -3.85 -3.67 -11.51
N GLY A 286 -5.05 -3.94 -10.97
CA GLY A 286 -5.52 -3.39 -9.69
C GLY A 286 -5.95 -1.92 -9.76
N PHE A 287 -6.34 -1.43 -10.93
CA PHE A 287 -6.78 -0.03 -11.12
C PHE A 287 -8.32 0.10 -11.04
N PRO A 288 -8.86 1.24 -10.58
CA PRO A 288 -10.26 1.57 -10.79
C PRO A 288 -10.59 1.68 -12.29
N ARG A 289 -11.86 1.54 -12.66
CA ARG A 289 -12.32 1.71 -14.06
C ARG A 289 -11.97 3.11 -14.56
N SER A 290 -11.21 3.18 -15.66
CA SER A 290 -10.76 4.45 -16.25
C SER A 290 -11.83 5.17 -17.09
N ALA A 291 -12.96 4.49 -17.36
CA ALA A 291 -14.10 4.98 -18.12
C ALA A 291 -15.36 4.20 -17.69
N SER A 292 -16.55 4.73 -17.97
CA SER A 292 -17.82 4.03 -17.85
C SER A 292 -18.08 3.16 -19.09
N ALA A 293 -18.82 2.07 -18.93
CA ALA A 293 -19.27 1.24 -20.04
C ALA A 293 -20.80 1.22 -20.09
N ARG A 294 -21.38 1.69 -21.20
CA ARG A 294 -22.82 1.84 -21.36
C ARG A 294 -23.32 1.14 -22.61
N ALA A 295 -24.45 0.46 -22.52
CA ALA A 295 -25.03 -0.25 -23.64
C ALA A 295 -25.60 0.74 -24.68
N HIS A 296 -25.18 0.60 -25.94
CA HIS A 296 -25.69 1.42 -27.04
C HIS A 296 -27.12 1.03 -27.45
N GLY A 297 -27.45 -0.25 -27.27
CA GLY A 297 -28.77 -0.86 -27.50
C GLY A 297 -28.92 -2.08 -26.60
N ASP A 298 -29.70 -3.08 -27.00
CA ASP A 298 -29.70 -4.37 -26.30
C ASP A 298 -28.35 -5.07 -26.50
N VAL A 299 -27.70 -5.42 -25.40
CA VAL A 299 -26.35 -6.00 -25.39
C VAL A 299 -26.33 -7.30 -24.59
N GLU A 300 -25.67 -8.31 -25.15
CA GLU A 300 -25.31 -9.54 -24.43
C GLU A 300 -23.79 -9.62 -24.26
N LEU A 301 -23.36 -9.93 -23.04
CA LEU A 301 -21.97 -9.99 -22.61
C LEU A 301 -21.72 -11.30 -21.87
N MET A 302 -20.46 -11.73 -21.86
CA MET A 302 -19.96 -12.71 -20.90
C MET A 302 -19.00 -12.01 -19.95
N ALA A 303 -19.25 -12.14 -18.65
CA ALA A 303 -18.38 -11.66 -17.60
C ALA A 303 -17.46 -12.78 -17.11
N TYR A 304 -16.18 -12.49 -16.94
CA TYR A 304 -15.14 -13.45 -16.55
C TYR A 304 -14.32 -12.88 -15.40
N ASN A 305 -13.94 -13.72 -14.43
CA ASN A 305 -12.83 -13.38 -13.56
C ASN A 305 -11.48 -13.42 -14.34
N PRO A 306 -10.40 -12.82 -13.80
CA PRO A 306 -9.13 -12.70 -14.52
C PRO A 306 -8.45 -14.03 -14.84
N ARG A 307 -8.79 -15.10 -14.10
CA ARG A 307 -8.27 -16.43 -14.34
C ARG A 307 -8.97 -17.07 -15.54
N GLU A 308 -10.30 -17.12 -15.53
CA GLU A 308 -11.09 -17.71 -16.61
C GLU A 308 -10.93 -16.93 -17.91
N PHE A 309 -10.82 -15.60 -17.86
CA PHE A 309 -10.54 -14.79 -19.05
C PHE A 309 -9.24 -15.21 -19.74
N ARG A 310 -8.16 -15.45 -18.96
CA ARG A 310 -6.88 -15.91 -19.50
C ARG A 310 -6.97 -17.32 -20.07
N GLU A 311 -7.67 -18.23 -19.40
CA GLU A 311 -7.79 -19.64 -19.80
C GLU A 311 -8.71 -19.82 -21.02
N GLN A 312 -9.79 -19.05 -21.14
CA GLN A 312 -10.85 -19.28 -22.13
C GLN A 312 -10.84 -18.30 -23.30
N VAL A 313 -10.40 -17.04 -23.10
CA VAL A 313 -10.51 -16.00 -24.13
C VAL A 313 -9.15 -15.71 -24.78
N LEU A 314 -8.08 -15.61 -23.99
CA LEU A 314 -6.74 -15.31 -24.56
C LEU A 314 -6.08 -16.52 -25.23
N HIS A 315 -6.40 -17.75 -24.80
CA HIS A 315 -5.85 -18.98 -25.39
C HIS A 315 -6.49 -19.38 -26.73
N GLU A 316 -7.69 -18.87 -27.06
CA GLU A 316 -8.36 -19.14 -28.35
C GLU A 316 -7.89 -18.22 -29.49
N HIS A 317 -7.10 -17.19 -29.17
CA HIS A 317 -6.63 -16.16 -30.13
C HIS A 317 -5.10 -16.07 -30.28
N GLY A 318 -4.34 -17.04 -29.75
CA GLY A 318 -2.89 -17.18 -29.95
C GLY A 318 -2.53 -18.38 -30.81
#